data_AF-A0A5R8VI07-F1
#
_entry.id   AF-A0A5R8VI07-F1
#
_cell.length_a   1.000
_cell.length_b   1.000
_cell.length_c   1.000
_cell.angle_alpha   90.00
_cell.angle_beta   90.00
_cell.angle_gamma   90.00
#
_symmetry.space_group_name_H-M   'P 1'
#
loop_
_entity.id
_entity.type
_entity.pdbx_description
1 polymer ?
#
loop_
_entity_poly.entity_id
_entity_poly.type
_entity_poly.pdbx_seq_one_letter_code
_entity_poly.pdbx_strand_id
1 'polypeptide(L)'
;MGMMKKLTGWLKGVDQDIDAPKRREDEPAVAVTQPPREAVAVNAPVTSPEPQAPPLAPSVTAEEAAAEPERELTPKAASIKKVTLDDTKVFILDLRELPSSRFRIVGSAFWVSDAGRYKHGGNEYLLVREPKNEWDANAVAVYGKGRKIGHLSEAKAAALSPIFDELGFGAYRVSGTAPAPNSIRMWVDLPAIPKLRSFAKTVGKAE
;
A
#
# COMPACT_ATOMS: atom_id res chain seq x y z
N MET A 1 43.24 36.77 -19.32
CA MET A 1 42.76 37.61 -20.44
C MET A 1 41.99 36.70 -21.39
N GLY A 2 40.66 36.67 -21.48
CA GLY A 2 39.71 37.76 -21.36
C GLY A 2 39.24 38.12 -22.76
N MET A 3 38.33 37.34 -23.36
CA MET A 3 37.55 37.80 -24.51
C MET A 3 36.12 37.26 -24.44
N MET A 4 35.23 38.22 -24.24
CA MET A 4 33.79 38.10 -24.09
C MET A 4 33.09 38.00 -25.44
N LYS A 5 32.16 37.05 -25.49
CA LYS A 5 30.78 37.11 -26.02
C LYS A 5 30.36 38.35 -26.84
N LYS A 6 29.84 38.07 -28.05
CA LYS A 6 28.65 38.67 -28.70
C LYS A 6 27.99 37.51 -29.47
N LEU A 7 26.80 36.95 -29.21
CA LEU A 7 25.43 37.46 -28.97
C LEU A 7 24.89 38.34 -30.10
N THR A 8 24.43 37.71 -31.20
CA THR A 8 23.41 38.27 -32.11
C THR A 8 22.78 37.20 -33.01
N GLY A 9 21.44 37.24 -33.15
CA GLY A 9 20.64 36.52 -34.16
C GLY A 9 20.22 35.10 -33.73
N TRP A 10 18.97 34.66 -33.82
CA TRP A 10 17.90 35.04 -34.74
C TRP A 10 16.56 34.51 -34.21
N LEU A 11 15.54 35.36 -34.20
CA LEU A 11 14.13 35.04 -33.96
C LEU A 11 13.46 34.63 -35.28
N LYS A 12 12.89 33.42 -35.33
CA LYS A 12 11.82 32.95 -36.23
C LYS A 12 11.42 31.58 -35.70
N GLY A 13 10.25 31.40 -35.09
CA GLY A 13 8.94 31.61 -35.69
C GLY A 13 8.36 30.23 -35.98
N VAL A 14 7.63 29.67 -35.01
CA VAL A 14 6.70 28.56 -35.20
C VAL A 14 5.52 28.83 -34.29
N ASP A 15 4.59 29.64 -34.80
CA ASP A 15 3.17 29.52 -34.46
C ASP A 15 2.75 28.10 -34.84
N GLN A 16 2.46 27.27 -33.85
CA GLN A 16 1.75 26.02 -34.06
C GLN A 16 0.33 26.23 -33.56
N ASP A 17 -0.57 26.33 -34.53
CA ASP A 17 -2.02 26.27 -34.41
C ASP A 17 -2.46 25.24 -33.36
N ILE A 18 -3.00 25.75 -32.26
CA ILE A 18 -3.78 24.97 -31.30
C ILE A 18 -5.17 24.83 -31.90
N ASP A 19 -5.37 23.72 -32.63
CA ASP A 19 -6.67 23.31 -33.16
C ASP A 19 -7.59 22.95 -31.97
N ALA A 20 -8.64 23.73 -31.80
CA ALA A 20 -9.63 23.56 -30.75
C ALA A 20 -10.50 22.32 -31.04
N PRO A 21 -10.78 21.45 -30.05
CA PRO A 21 -11.64 20.30 -30.27
C PRO A 21 -13.09 20.77 -30.49
N LYS A 22 -13.59 20.52 -31.71
CA LYS A 22 -15.01 20.59 -32.07
C LYS A 22 -15.84 19.78 -31.06
N ARG A 23 -16.77 20.48 -30.41
CA ARG A 23 -17.88 19.92 -29.63
C ARG A 23 -18.60 18.88 -30.50
N ARG A 24 -18.58 17.62 -30.05
CA ARG A 24 -19.60 16.63 -30.44
C ARG A 24 -20.76 16.81 -29.48
N GLU A 25 -21.74 17.58 -29.93
CA GLU A 25 -23.13 17.49 -29.48
C GLU A 25 -23.72 16.30 -30.24
N ASP A 26 -23.99 15.19 -29.54
CA ASP A 26 -24.98 14.15 -29.84
C ASP A 26 -24.60 12.85 -29.11
N GLU A 27 -25.00 12.73 -27.84
CA GLU A 27 -25.29 11.43 -27.24
C GLU A 27 -26.63 11.54 -26.49
N PRO A 28 -27.62 10.68 -26.81
CA PRO A 28 -28.93 10.73 -26.19
C PRO A 28 -28.87 10.26 -24.73
N ALA A 29 -29.59 10.98 -23.87
CA ALA A 29 -29.79 10.67 -22.47
C ALA A 29 -30.35 9.25 -22.28
N VAL A 30 -29.52 8.35 -21.76
CA VAL A 30 -29.98 7.05 -21.27
C VAL A 30 -30.71 7.30 -19.96
N ALA A 31 -32.04 7.22 -20.02
CA ALA A 31 -32.92 7.24 -18.86
C ALA A 31 -32.54 6.09 -17.91
N VAL A 32 -32.01 6.43 -16.74
CA VAL A 32 -31.84 5.49 -15.63
C VAL A 32 -33.19 5.33 -14.94
N THR A 33 -34.00 4.40 -15.44
CA THR A 33 -35.20 3.94 -14.75
C THR A 33 -34.76 3.08 -13.56
N GLN A 34 -34.78 3.63 -12.36
CA GLN A 34 -34.63 2.84 -11.14
C GLN A 34 -35.87 1.97 -10.95
N PRO A 35 -35.74 0.65 -10.72
CA PRO A 35 -36.88 -0.16 -10.31
C PRO A 35 -37.31 0.21 -8.87
N PRO A 36 -38.62 0.10 -8.56
CA PRO A 36 -39.16 0.44 -7.25
C PRO A 36 -38.56 -0.44 -6.16
N ARG A 37 -38.16 0.19 -5.05
CA ARG A 37 -37.81 -0.50 -3.81
C ARG A 37 -39.07 -1.12 -3.22
N GLU A 38 -39.28 -2.40 -3.47
CA GLU A 38 -40.21 -3.23 -2.71
C GLU A 38 -39.79 -3.22 -1.23
N ALA A 39 -40.66 -2.64 -0.41
CA ALA A 39 -40.63 -2.77 1.03
C ALA A 39 -41.02 -4.21 1.38
N VAL A 40 -40.04 -5.07 1.66
CA VAL A 40 -40.30 -6.37 2.28
C VAL A 40 -40.27 -6.20 3.79
N ALA A 41 -41.46 -6.35 4.36
CA ALA A 41 -41.74 -6.35 5.79
C ALA A 41 -40.93 -7.44 6.51
N VAL A 42 -40.16 -7.03 7.51
CA VAL A 42 -39.58 -7.94 8.51
C VAL A 42 -40.58 -8.03 9.66
N ASN A 43 -41.47 -9.02 9.60
CA ASN A 43 -42.19 -9.50 10.77
C ASN A 43 -41.25 -10.43 11.54
N ALA A 44 -40.74 -9.97 12.67
CA ALA A 44 -40.15 -10.84 13.69
C ALA A 44 -40.86 -10.57 15.02
N PRO A 45 -41.42 -11.61 15.68
CA PRO A 45 -42.17 -11.45 16.91
C PRO A 45 -41.27 -11.09 18.09
N VAL A 46 -41.83 -10.22 18.91
CA VAL A 46 -41.37 -9.79 20.23
C VAL A 46 -41.31 -10.99 21.17
N THR A 47 -40.13 -11.27 21.73
CA THR A 47 -40.02 -12.04 22.97
C THR A 47 -38.93 -11.42 23.84
N SER A 48 -39.36 -10.62 24.81
CA SER A 48 -38.53 -10.13 25.92
C SER A 48 -38.15 -11.27 26.85
N PRO A 49 -36.87 -11.46 27.19
CA PRO A 49 -36.51 -12.08 28.45
C PRO A 49 -36.39 -10.99 29.53
N GLU A 50 -37.30 -11.11 30.49
CA GLU A 50 -37.35 -10.52 31.82
C GLU A 50 -35.96 -10.39 32.49
N PRO A 51 -35.53 -9.19 32.93
CA PRO A 51 -34.33 -9.06 33.74
C PRO A 51 -34.63 -9.47 35.18
N GLN A 52 -34.12 -10.64 35.58
CA GLN A 52 -34.10 -11.05 36.98
C GLN A 52 -33.21 -10.11 37.78
N ALA A 53 -33.78 -9.49 38.80
CA ALA A 53 -33.09 -8.71 39.80
C ALA A 53 -32.17 -9.63 40.63
N PRO A 54 -30.87 -9.32 40.78
CA PRO A 54 -30.05 -9.97 41.79
C PRO A 54 -30.38 -9.41 43.20
N PRO A 55 -30.37 -10.26 44.23
CA PRO A 55 -30.69 -9.86 45.60
C PRO A 55 -29.59 -9.02 46.23
N LEU A 56 -30.05 -8.12 47.09
CA LEU A 56 -29.31 -7.23 47.98
C LEU A 56 -28.36 -7.99 48.91
N ALA A 57 -27.10 -7.53 49.00
CA ALA A 57 -26.24 -7.66 50.18
C ALA A 57 -25.09 -6.61 50.11
N PRO A 58 -24.37 -6.33 51.21
CA PRO A 58 -24.63 -5.25 52.13
C PRO A 58 -23.64 -4.07 51.99
N SER A 59 -24.06 -2.92 52.50
CA SER A 59 -23.23 -1.73 52.70
C SER A 59 -21.91 -2.08 53.40
N VAL A 60 -20.79 -1.83 52.72
CA VAL A 60 -19.48 -1.65 53.35
C VAL A 60 -19.08 -0.19 53.22
N THR A 61 -18.75 0.31 54.39
CA THR A 61 -18.43 1.65 54.81
C THR A 61 -17.29 2.27 54.00
N ALA A 62 -17.39 3.57 53.76
CA ALA A 62 -16.28 4.40 53.33
C ALA A 62 -15.18 4.42 54.40
N GLU A 63 -13.95 4.07 54.02
CA GLU A 63 -12.71 4.76 54.41
C GLU A 63 -11.51 4.09 53.73
N GLU A 64 -10.44 4.87 53.62
CA GLU A 64 -9.08 4.48 53.20
C GLU A 64 -8.71 4.76 51.73
N ALA A 65 -8.53 6.06 51.51
CA ALA A 65 -7.57 6.59 50.56
C ALA A 65 -6.14 6.11 50.93
N ALA A 66 -5.47 5.41 50.00
CA ALA A 66 -4.02 5.35 49.94
C ALA A 66 -3.53 4.92 48.55
N ALA A 67 -3.04 5.91 47.80
CA ALA A 67 -1.95 5.80 46.81
C ALA A 67 -2.02 4.67 45.76
N GLU A 68 -2.75 4.90 44.67
CA GLU A 68 -2.38 4.31 43.38
C GLU A 68 -1.18 5.07 42.81
N PRO A 69 -0.02 4.44 42.57
CA PRO A 69 1.03 5.09 41.81
C PRO A 69 0.53 5.22 40.37
N GLU A 70 0.43 6.46 39.89
CA GLU A 70 0.35 6.79 38.48
C GLU A 70 1.48 6.05 37.76
N ARG A 71 1.17 4.88 37.20
CA ARG A 71 2.05 4.22 36.24
C ARG A 71 2.00 5.10 35.00
N GLU A 72 2.93 6.04 34.92
CA GLU A 72 3.37 6.67 33.68
C GLU A 72 3.68 5.54 32.69
N LEU A 73 2.69 5.16 31.90
CA LEU A 73 2.85 4.38 30.68
C LEU A 73 3.47 5.33 29.65
N THR A 74 4.71 5.76 29.90
CA THR A 74 5.55 6.29 28.84
C THR A 74 5.65 5.16 27.80
N PRO A 75 5.16 5.35 26.56
CA PRO A 75 5.31 4.32 25.55
C PRO A 75 6.80 4.17 25.29
N LYS A 76 7.37 3.08 25.81
CA LYS A 76 8.75 2.66 25.56
C LYS A 76 8.94 2.67 24.06
N ALA A 77 9.64 3.68 23.54
CA ALA A 77 9.82 3.90 22.12
C ALA A 77 10.45 2.62 21.52
N ALA A 78 9.64 1.81 20.86
CA ALA A 78 10.11 0.58 20.26
C ALA A 78 11.18 0.95 19.22
N SER A 79 12.41 0.49 19.43
CA SER A 79 13.53 0.75 18.54
C SER A 79 13.26 0.15 17.16
N ILE A 80 12.88 0.99 16.21
CA ILE A 80 12.56 0.59 14.84
C ILE A 80 13.85 0.18 14.11
N LYS A 81 13.92 -1.08 13.64
CA LYS A 81 15.07 -1.60 12.88
C LYS A 81 15.14 -0.91 11.50
N LYS A 82 16.32 -0.40 11.14
CA LYS A 82 16.59 0.19 9.82
C LYS A 82 17.25 -0.86 8.93
N VAL A 83 16.59 -1.23 7.84
CA VAL A 83 17.14 -2.11 6.81
C VAL A 83 17.06 -1.37 5.49
N THR A 84 18.18 -1.31 4.79
CA THR A 84 18.32 -0.60 3.52
C THR A 84 18.74 -1.54 2.40
N LEU A 85 18.22 -1.29 1.21
CA LEU A 85 18.61 -1.99 -0.02
C LEU A 85 19.51 -1.08 -0.84
N ASP A 86 20.59 -1.65 -1.37
CA ASP A 86 21.48 -0.97 -2.32
C ASP A 86 21.08 -1.39 -3.74
N ASP A 87 20.27 -0.55 -4.38
CA ASP A 87 19.69 -0.80 -5.70
C ASP A 87 20.76 -0.97 -6.80
N THR A 88 22.02 -0.56 -6.56
CA THR A 88 23.11 -0.71 -7.53
C THR A 88 23.73 -2.11 -7.56
N LYS A 89 23.50 -2.91 -6.51
CA LYS A 89 24.07 -4.26 -6.36
C LYS A 89 23.08 -5.37 -6.69
N VAL A 90 21.87 -5.02 -7.07
CA VAL A 90 20.76 -5.96 -7.25
C VAL A 90 20.25 -5.86 -8.69
N PHE A 91 20.09 -7.01 -9.36
CA PHE A 91 19.41 -7.06 -10.64
C PHE A 91 17.91 -6.84 -10.41
N ILE A 92 17.40 -5.71 -10.92
CA ILE A 92 16.01 -5.28 -10.77
C ILE A 92 15.25 -5.57 -12.06
N LEU A 93 14.14 -6.32 -11.95
CA LEU A 93 13.19 -6.52 -13.04
C LEU A 93 11.99 -5.57 -12.88
N ASP A 94 11.66 -4.82 -13.92
CA ASP A 94 10.49 -3.92 -13.91
C ASP A 94 9.20 -4.69 -14.26
N LEU A 95 8.23 -4.67 -13.35
CA LEU A 95 6.92 -5.32 -13.51
C LEU A 95 5.79 -4.31 -13.64
N ARG A 96 6.07 -3.00 -13.72
CA ARG A 96 5.05 -1.94 -13.71
C ARG A 96 4.17 -1.92 -14.95
N GLU A 97 4.66 -2.47 -16.06
CA GLU A 97 3.91 -2.57 -17.31
C GLU A 97 2.87 -3.69 -17.30
N LEU A 98 2.93 -4.60 -16.32
CA LEU A 98 1.97 -5.69 -16.21
C LEU A 98 0.65 -5.21 -15.59
N PRO A 99 -0.50 -5.74 -16.06
CA PRO A 99 -1.79 -5.48 -15.42
C PRO A 99 -1.73 -5.84 -13.93
N SER A 100 -2.04 -4.86 -13.08
CA SER A 100 -1.83 -4.96 -11.64
C SER A 100 -3.10 -4.65 -10.85
N SER A 101 -3.11 -5.10 -9.60
CA SER A 101 -4.16 -4.81 -8.61
C SER A 101 -3.53 -4.31 -7.33
N ARG A 102 -4.22 -3.39 -6.67
CA ARG A 102 -3.71 -2.68 -5.50
C ARG A 102 -3.90 -3.49 -4.22
N PHE A 103 -2.84 -3.65 -3.44
CA PHE A 103 -2.84 -4.35 -2.16
C PHE A 103 -2.15 -3.54 -1.07
N ARG A 104 -2.56 -3.77 0.18
CA ARG A 104 -2.00 -3.08 1.34
C ARG A 104 -0.63 -3.65 1.70
N ILE A 105 0.32 -2.77 2.03
CA ILE A 105 1.59 -3.16 2.65
C ILE A 105 1.34 -3.43 4.15
N VAL A 106 1.74 -4.61 4.62
CA VAL A 106 1.56 -5.03 6.01
C VAL A 106 2.84 -4.88 6.82
N GLY A 107 2.73 -4.90 8.15
CA GLY A 107 3.88 -4.86 9.07
C GLY A 107 4.66 -3.55 9.09
N SER A 108 4.17 -2.47 8.48
CA SER A 108 4.95 -1.24 8.32
C SER A 108 5.34 -0.55 9.63
N ALA A 109 4.54 -0.71 10.69
CA ALA A 109 4.83 -0.18 12.02
C ALA A 109 6.12 -0.73 12.64
N PHE A 110 6.57 -1.94 12.23
CA PHE A 110 7.79 -2.55 12.74
C PHE A 110 9.07 -2.01 12.08
N TRP A 111 8.94 -1.39 10.89
CA TRP A 111 10.08 -0.99 10.05
C TRP A 111 10.22 0.52 9.88
N VAL A 112 9.11 1.26 9.98
CA VAL A 112 9.08 2.71 9.82
C VAL A 112 8.04 3.36 10.75
N SER A 113 8.41 4.51 11.32
CA SER A 113 7.48 5.40 12.01
C SER A 113 6.52 6.03 11.01
N ASP A 114 5.47 6.71 11.48
CA ASP A 114 4.50 7.36 10.59
C ASP A 114 5.16 8.43 9.70
N ALA A 115 6.05 9.27 10.25
CA ALA A 115 6.88 10.18 9.46
C ALA A 115 7.77 9.42 8.44
N GLY A 116 8.28 8.25 8.82
CA GLY A 116 9.01 7.35 7.94
C GLY A 116 8.16 6.82 6.78
N ARG A 117 6.86 6.56 6.99
CA ARG A 117 5.94 6.13 5.93
C ARG A 117 5.72 7.21 4.89
N TYR A 118 5.61 8.48 5.29
CA TYR A 118 5.55 9.60 4.34
C TYR A 118 6.87 9.82 3.62
N LYS A 119 8.00 9.67 4.34
CA LYS A 119 9.33 9.86 3.76
C LYS A 119 9.68 8.78 2.74
N HIS A 120 9.45 7.51 3.08
CA HIS A 120 9.89 6.33 2.31
C HIS A 120 8.77 5.71 1.47
N GLY A 121 7.50 6.06 1.73
CA GLY A 121 6.40 5.76 0.82
C GLY A 121 6.53 6.51 -0.50
N GLY A 122 5.91 5.98 -1.54
CA GLY A 122 6.04 6.51 -2.89
C GLY A 122 5.07 5.89 -3.88
N ASN A 123 5.27 6.24 -5.15
CA ASN A 123 4.58 5.67 -6.30
C ASN A 123 5.30 4.43 -6.87
N GLU A 124 6.45 4.07 -6.32
CA GLU A 124 7.26 2.94 -6.74
C GLU A 124 7.82 2.22 -5.51
N TYR A 125 7.88 0.88 -5.59
CA TYR A 125 8.46 0.02 -4.58
C TYR A 125 9.28 -1.10 -5.21
N LEU A 126 10.19 -1.67 -4.42
CA LEU A 126 10.92 -2.89 -4.75
C LEU A 126 10.44 -4.03 -3.87
N LEU A 127 10.13 -5.16 -4.50
CA LEU A 127 9.82 -6.42 -3.83
C LEU A 127 11.07 -7.28 -3.78
N VAL A 128 11.40 -7.80 -2.60
CA VAL A 128 12.60 -8.63 -2.38
C VAL A 128 12.20 -9.91 -1.65
N ARG A 129 12.61 -11.05 -2.20
CA ARG A 129 12.40 -12.37 -1.56
C ARG A 129 13.26 -12.51 -0.31
N GLU A 130 12.67 -12.99 0.77
CA GLU A 130 13.36 -13.33 2.02
C GLU A 130 13.22 -14.82 2.33
N PRO A 131 13.81 -15.74 1.54
CA PRO A 131 13.62 -17.19 1.72
C PRO A 131 14.17 -17.74 3.03
N LYS A 132 15.06 -16.99 3.69
CA LYS A 132 15.67 -17.31 5.00
C LYS A 132 14.96 -16.62 6.18
N ASN A 133 13.76 -16.07 5.95
CA ASN A 133 12.99 -15.44 7.01
C ASN A 133 12.49 -16.51 8.00
N GLU A 134 12.64 -16.25 9.30
CA GLU A 134 12.35 -17.21 10.37
C GLU A 134 10.85 -17.52 10.51
N TRP A 135 9.97 -16.61 10.05
CA TRP A 135 8.52 -16.74 10.20
C TRP A 135 7.83 -17.31 8.96
N ASP A 136 8.30 -16.95 7.76
CA ASP A 136 7.70 -17.37 6.49
C ASP A 136 8.77 -17.46 5.39
N ALA A 137 9.04 -18.67 4.89
CA ALA A 137 9.98 -18.90 3.78
C ALA A 137 9.51 -18.26 2.45
N ASN A 138 8.23 -17.96 2.32
CA ASN A 138 7.66 -17.25 1.17
C ASN A 138 7.68 -15.73 1.34
N ALA A 139 8.20 -15.21 2.45
CA ALA A 139 8.18 -13.78 2.73
C ALA A 139 8.73 -12.94 1.57
N VAL A 140 7.99 -11.88 1.26
CA VAL A 140 8.38 -10.85 0.31
C VAL A 140 8.38 -9.51 1.04
N ALA A 141 9.57 -8.96 1.23
CA ALA A 141 9.77 -7.64 1.79
C ALA A 141 9.48 -6.55 0.76
N VAL A 142 8.95 -5.42 1.23
CA VAL A 142 8.69 -4.24 0.41
C VAL A 142 9.63 -3.13 0.83
N TYR A 143 10.36 -2.60 -0.14
CA TYR A 143 11.30 -1.49 0.01
C TYR A 143 10.78 -0.26 -0.73
N GLY A 144 10.82 0.90 -0.06
CA GLY A 144 10.53 2.20 -0.63
C GLY A 144 11.71 3.14 -0.45
N LYS A 145 12.16 3.77 -1.54
CA LYS A 145 13.33 4.68 -1.56
C LYS A 145 14.53 4.10 -0.79
N GLY A 146 14.90 2.85 -1.11
CA GLY A 146 16.02 2.14 -0.52
C GLY A 146 15.84 1.69 0.93
N ARG A 147 14.65 1.79 1.54
CA ARG A 147 14.40 1.35 2.93
C ARG A 147 13.28 0.32 3.01
N LYS A 148 13.45 -0.71 3.83
CA LYS A 148 12.38 -1.67 4.14
C LYS A 148 11.25 -0.95 4.86
N ILE A 149 10.05 -1.06 4.32
CA ILE A 149 8.85 -0.39 4.85
C ILE A 149 7.78 -1.38 5.30
N GLY A 150 7.93 -2.66 5.00
CA GLY A 150 6.95 -3.69 5.35
C GLY A 150 7.12 -4.95 4.52
N HIS A 151 6.03 -5.69 4.42
CA HIS A 151 5.93 -6.96 3.70
C HIS A 151 4.63 -7.03 2.90
N LEU A 152 4.58 -7.96 1.96
CA LEU A 152 3.31 -8.45 1.43
C LEU A 152 2.60 -9.31 2.49
N SER A 153 1.28 -9.42 2.40
CA SER A 153 0.57 -10.41 3.22
C SER A 153 1.04 -11.82 2.85
N GLU A 154 1.05 -12.72 3.83
CA GLU A 154 1.48 -14.12 3.67
C GLU A 154 0.84 -14.79 2.44
N ALA A 155 -0.48 -14.66 2.29
CA ALA A 155 -1.19 -15.22 1.13
C ALA A 155 -0.71 -14.67 -0.23
N LYS A 156 -0.32 -13.39 -0.30
CA LYS A 156 0.20 -12.79 -1.54
C LYS A 156 1.66 -13.14 -1.75
N ALA A 157 2.44 -13.21 -0.67
CA ALA A 157 3.82 -13.64 -0.69
C ALA A 157 3.92 -15.09 -1.19
N ALA A 158 3.13 -16.02 -0.65
CA ALA A 158 3.06 -17.41 -1.07
C ALA A 158 2.60 -17.59 -2.53
N ALA A 159 1.74 -16.72 -3.05
CA ALA A 159 1.30 -16.78 -4.44
C ALA A 159 2.37 -16.30 -5.43
N LEU A 160 3.23 -15.36 -5.00
CA LEU A 160 4.25 -14.73 -5.85
C LEU A 160 5.63 -15.38 -5.70
N SER A 161 5.96 -15.92 -4.52
CA SER A 161 7.28 -16.44 -4.21
C SER A 161 7.79 -17.47 -5.20
N PRO A 162 7.02 -18.50 -5.64
CA PRO A 162 7.55 -19.50 -6.56
C PRO A 162 7.89 -18.89 -7.92
N ILE A 163 7.11 -17.87 -8.35
CA ILE A 163 7.33 -17.20 -9.63
C ILE A 163 8.57 -16.30 -9.57
N PHE A 164 8.80 -15.65 -8.43
CA PHE A 164 10.03 -14.88 -8.20
C PHE A 164 11.26 -15.79 -8.08
N ASP A 165 11.10 -16.97 -7.50
CA ASP A 165 12.18 -17.95 -7.39
C ASP A 165 12.52 -18.54 -8.78
N GLU A 166 11.52 -18.73 -9.67
CA GLU A 166 11.72 -19.10 -11.09
C GLU A 166 12.41 -17.99 -11.90
N LEU A 167 12.04 -16.72 -11.67
CA LEU A 167 12.60 -15.57 -12.36
C LEU A 167 14.06 -15.27 -11.95
N GLY A 168 14.42 -15.55 -10.70
CA GLY A 168 15.80 -15.46 -10.21
C GLY A 168 16.37 -14.04 -10.04
N PHE A 169 15.57 -12.98 -10.19
CA PHE A 169 16.03 -11.60 -9.97
C PHE A 169 16.08 -11.27 -8.47
N GLY A 170 17.00 -10.40 -8.09
CA GLY A 170 17.19 -10.02 -6.69
C GLY A 170 16.14 -9.04 -6.17
N ALA A 171 15.51 -8.27 -7.07
CA ALA A 171 14.38 -7.40 -6.73
C ALA A 171 13.43 -7.19 -7.92
N TYR A 172 12.18 -6.86 -7.61
CA TYR A 172 11.13 -6.60 -8.59
C TYR A 172 10.52 -5.23 -8.36
N ARG A 173 10.61 -4.36 -9.36
CA ARG A 173 10.05 -3.01 -9.33
C ARG A 173 8.58 -3.04 -9.67
N VAL A 174 7.78 -2.42 -8.81
CA VAL A 174 6.32 -2.34 -8.93
C VAL A 174 5.82 -0.95 -8.60
N SER A 175 4.64 -0.63 -9.10
CA SER A 175 3.96 0.63 -8.79
C SER A 175 3.37 0.58 -7.38
N GLY A 176 3.01 1.75 -6.85
CA GLY A 176 2.32 1.82 -5.57
C GLY A 176 1.75 3.19 -5.29
N THR A 177 1.34 3.40 -4.04
CA THR A 177 0.79 4.67 -3.60
C THR A 177 1.25 4.98 -2.18
N ALA A 178 1.78 6.19 -2.03
CA ALA A 178 2.20 6.75 -0.76
C ALA A 178 1.01 6.91 0.20
N PRO A 179 1.25 7.07 1.51
CA PRO A 179 0.17 7.36 2.44
C PRO A 179 -0.53 8.69 2.08
N ALA A 180 -1.86 8.69 2.12
CA ALA A 180 -2.66 9.89 1.94
C ALA A 180 -2.59 10.78 3.20
N PRO A 181 -2.88 12.10 3.13
CA PRO A 181 -2.79 13.00 4.29
C PRO A 181 -3.62 12.54 5.52
N ASN A 182 -4.71 11.81 5.29
CA ASN A 182 -5.60 11.26 6.32
C ASN A 182 -5.40 9.75 6.57
N SER A 183 -4.33 9.15 6.05
CA SER A 183 -4.09 7.71 6.18
C SER A 183 -2.61 7.34 6.17
N ILE A 184 -2.17 6.61 7.19
CA ILE A 184 -0.82 6.02 7.27
C ILE A 184 -0.66 4.72 6.46
N ARG A 185 -1.66 4.36 5.64
CA ARG A 185 -1.69 3.13 4.85
C ARG A 185 -0.94 3.35 3.54
N MET A 186 -0.01 2.44 3.24
CA MET A 186 0.69 2.39 1.96
C MET A 186 0.18 1.23 1.14
N TRP A 187 0.22 1.39 -0.17
CA TRP A 187 -0.31 0.43 -1.12
C TRP A 187 0.72 0.08 -2.18
N VAL A 188 0.72 -1.18 -2.61
CA VAL A 188 1.57 -1.70 -3.66
C VAL A 188 0.69 -2.33 -4.73
N ASP A 189 1.03 -2.09 -5.98
CA ASP A 189 0.29 -2.61 -7.13
C ASP A 189 0.99 -3.89 -7.60
N LEU A 190 0.37 -5.04 -7.33
CA LEU A 190 0.94 -6.36 -7.66
C LEU A 190 0.40 -6.84 -9.00
N PRO A 191 1.25 -7.39 -9.89
CA PRO A 191 0.81 -7.95 -11.15
C PRO A 191 -0.15 -9.12 -10.95
N ALA A 192 -1.13 -9.27 -11.83
CA ALA A 192 -2.02 -10.41 -11.82
C ALA A 192 -1.23 -11.72 -12.03
N ILE A 193 -1.43 -12.68 -11.13
CA ILE A 193 -0.65 -13.93 -11.10
C ILE A 193 -0.60 -14.65 -12.46
N PRO A 194 -1.71 -14.81 -13.21
CA PRO A 194 -1.65 -15.45 -14.53
C PRO A 194 -0.75 -14.70 -15.52
N LYS A 195 -0.76 -13.36 -15.49
CA LYS A 195 0.05 -12.52 -16.38
C LYS A 195 1.52 -12.58 -16.00
N LEU A 196 1.83 -12.54 -14.71
CA LEU A 196 3.20 -12.69 -14.23
C LEU A 196 3.79 -14.06 -14.62
N ARG A 197 3.00 -15.15 -14.49
CA ARG A 197 3.43 -16.48 -14.93
C ARG A 197 3.69 -16.55 -16.43
N SER A 198 2.82 -15.98 -17.25
CA SER A 198 3.05 -15.90 -18.70
C SER A 198 4.30 -15.11 -19.03
N PHE A 199 4.52 -13.98 -18.35
CA PHE A 199 5.70 -13.14 -18.52
C PHE A 199 7.00 -13.89 -18.15
N ALA A 200 7.01 -14.60 -17.02
CA ALA A 200 8.17 -15.38 -16.58
C ALA A 200 8.59 -16.44 -17.60
N LYS A 201 7.62 -17.09 -18.26
CA LYS A 201 7.89 -18.04 -19.35
C LYS A 201 8.49 -17.39 -20.59
N THR A 202 8.22 -16.12 -20.85
CA THR A 202 8.81 -15.38 -21.98
C THR A 202 10.23 -14.95 -21.67
N VAL A 203 10.47 -14.45 -20.45
CA VAL A 203 11.81 -14.02 -20.01
C VAL A 203 12.77 -15.20 -19.93
N GLY A 204 12.34 -16.35 -19.39
CA GLY A 204 13.17 -17.56 -19.30
C GLY A 204 13.38 -18.32 -20.62
N LYS A 205 12.79 -17.86 -21.73
CA LYS A 205 12.98 -18.43 -23.08
C LYS A 205 13.92 -17.61 -23.98
N ALA A 206 14.40 -16.47 -23.48
CA ALA A 206 15.25 -15.56 -24.25
C ALA A 206 16.75 -15.89 -24.17
N GLU A 207 17.11 -17.12 -23.75
CA GLU A 207 18.47 -17.68 -23.83
C GLU A 207 18.66 -18.56 -25.08
#